data_AF-A0A2D0JSN0-F1
#
_entry.id   AF-A0A2D0JSN0-F1
#
_cell.length_a   1.000
_cell.length_b   1.000
_cell.length_c   1.000
_cell.angle_alpha   90.00
_cell.angle_beta   90.00
_cell.angle_gamma   90.00
#
_symmetry.space_group_name_H-M   'P 1'
#
loop_
_entity.id
_entity.type
_entity.pdbx_description
1 polymer ?
#
loop_
_entity_poly.entity_id
_entity_poly.type
_entity_poly.pdbx_seq_one_letter_code
_entity_poly.pdbx_strand_id
1 'polypeptide(L)' 'MTELHLKPVGGLIVRDPETYAPLSEGGEAKPRTAYWLRRLRDGDVTEVEVVPLKKKGAQ' A
#
# COMPACT_ATOMS: atom_id res chain seq x y z
N MET A 1 4.85 -13.03 6.53
CA MET A 1 3.98 -12.37 5.54
C MET A 1 4.58 -11.00 5.28
N THR A 2 4.70 -10.57 4.02
CA THR A 2 5.22 -9.24 3.69
C THR A 2 4.07 -8.25 3.67
N GLU A 3 4.19 -7.15 4.40
CA GLU A 3 3.18 -6.08 4.45
C GLU A 3 3.72 -4.84 3.71
N LEU A 4 2.82 -4.09 3.08
CA LEU A 4 3.10 -2.84 2.38
C LEU A 4 2.25 -1.75 3.01
N HIS A 5 2.80 -0.55 3.14
CA HIS A 5 1.99 0.59 3.52
C HIS A 5 1.51 1.29 2.25
N LEU A 6 0.19 1.34 2.08
CA LEU A 6 -0.46 1.82 0.86
C LEU A 6 -1.40 2.95 1.22
N LYS A 7 -1.38 4.03 0.44
CA LYS A 7 -2.41 5.07 0.49
C LYS A 7 -3.12 5.18 -0.86
N PRO A 8 -4.41 5.54 -0.87
CA PRO A 8 -5.10 5.82 -2.11
C PRO A 8 -4.54 7.10 -2.73
N VAL A 9 -4.52 7.17 -4.05
CA VAL A 9 -4.21 8.44 -4.73
C VAL A 9 -5.35 9.42 -4.44
N GLY A 10 -4.99 10.68 -4.14
CA GLY A 10 -5.96 11.70 -3.76
C GLY A 10 -7.09 11.82 -4.78
N GLY A 11 -8.34 11.74 -4.30
CA GLY A 11 -9.54 11.72 -5.13
C GLY A 11 -10.04 10.32 -5.52
N LEU A 12 -9.30 9.25 -5.19
CA LEU A 12 -9.75 7.87 -5.38
C LEU A 12 -10.12 7.22 -4.05
N ILE A 13 -11.24 6.50 -4.04
CA ILE A 13 -11.67 5.69 -2.90
C ILE A 13 -11.34 4.24 -3.23
N VAL A 14 -10.24 3.74 -2.69
CA VAL A 14 -9.85 2.33 -2.82
C VAL A 14 -10.38 1.56 -1.63
N ARG A 15 -11.20 0.54 -1.86
CA ARG A 15 -11.75 -0.31 -0.80
C ARG A 15 -10.90 -1.55 -0.61
N ASP A 16 -10.74 -1.95 0.63
CA ASP A 16 -10.14 -3.24 0.98
C ASP A 16 -11.08 -4.39 0.55
N PRO A 17 -10.58 -5.44 -0.13
CA PRO A 17 -11.40 -6.56 -0.57
C PRO A 17 -11.92 -7.45 0.58
N GLU A 18 -11.27 -7.43 1.74
CA GLU A 18 -11.62 -8.22 2.91
C GLU A 18 -12.58 -7.46 3.84
N THR A 19 -12.25 -6.20 4.16
CA THR A 19 -13.03 -5.41 5.12
C THR A 19 -14.08 -4.51 4.47
N TYR A 20 -14.01 -4.33 3.14
CA TYR A 20 -14.82 -3.39 2.37
C TYR A 20 -14.70 -1.92 2.82
N ALA A 21 -13.78 -1.64 3.74
CA ALA A 21 -13.52 -0.30 4.23
C ALA A 21 -12.67 0.49 3.21
N PRO A 22 -12.93 1.79 3.04
CA PRO A 22 -12.04 2.65 2.26
C PRO A 22 -10.68 2.76 2.93
N LEU A 23 -9.61 2.76 2.11
CA LEU A 23 -8.26 3.02 2.60
C LEU A 23 -8.17 4.43 3.19
N SER A 24 -7.41 4.53 4.28
CA SER A 24 -7.08 5.81 4.88
C SER A 24 -6.23 6.67 3.93
N GLU A 25 -6.57 7.96 3.79
CA GLU A 25 -5.80 8.92 2.99
C GLU A 25 -4.36 9.09 3.49
N GLY A 26 -4.12 8.86 4.79
CA GLY A 26 -2.79 8.87 5.41
C GLY A 26 -1.94 7.63 5.09
N GLY A 27 -2.53 6.61 4.48
CA GLY A 27 -1.90 5.32 4.23
C GLY A 27 -2.12 4.31 5.35
N GLU A 28 -2.19 3.03 4.97
CA GLU A 28 -2.50 1.91 5.86
C GLU A 28 -1.63 0.69 5.53
N ALA A 29 -1.32 -0.09 6.57
CA ALA A 29 -0.60 -1.35 6.41
C ALA A 29 -1.53 -2.42 5.81
N LYS A 30 -1.11 -2.99 4.68
CA LYS A 30 -1.84 -4.03 3.98
C LYS A 30 -0.95 -5.21 3.62
N PRO A 31 -1.49 -6.44 3.64
CA PRO A 31 -0.72 -7.60 3.22
C PRO A 31 -0.32 -7.47 1.74
N ARG A 32 0.88 -7.91 1.37
CA ARG A 32 1.35 -7.93 -0.03
C ARG A 32 0.64 -9.01 -0.84
N THR A 33 -0.62 -8.77 -1.19
CA THR A 33 -1.42 -9.67 -2.00
C THR A 33 -1.43 -9.24 -3.47
N ALA A 34 -1.82 -10.15 -4.36
CA ALA A 34 -1.94 -9.84 -5.80
C ALA A 34 -2.91 -8.68 -6.08
N TYR A 35 -3.93 -8.50 -5.23
CA TYR A 35 -4.88 -7.39 -5.32
C TYR A 35 -4.17 -6.04 -5.19
N TRP A 36 -3.39 -5.86 -4.12
CA TRP A 36 -2.67 -4.61 -3.87
C TRP A 36 -1.57 -4.35 -4.89
N LEU A 37 -0.87 -5.40 -5.33
CA LEU A 37 0.12 -5.30 -6.40
C LEU A 37 -0.49 -4.84 -7.72
N ARG A 38 -1.70 -5.31 -8.05
CA ARG A 38 -2.43 -4.81 -9.22
C ARG A 38 -2.80 -3.35 -9.04
N ARG A 39 -3.32 -2.97 -7.87
CA ARG A 39 -3.74 -1.60 -7.57
C ARG A 39 -2.58 -0.61 -7.59
N LEU A 40 -1.39 -1.05 -7.19
CA LEU A 40 -0.13 -0.31 -7.34
C LEU A 40 0.26 -0.12 -8.80
N ARG A 41 0.09 -1.14 -9.64
CA ARG A 41 0.37 -1.08 -11.08
C ARG A 41 -0.62 -0.19 -11.84
N ASP A 42 -1.89 -0.24 -11.46
CA ASP A 42 -2.95 0.58 -12.04
C ASP A 42 -2.81 2.07 -11.62
N GLY A 43 -2.04 2.34 -10.56
CA GLY A 43 -1.79 3.68 -10.05
C GLY A 43 -2.91 4.22 -9.16
N ASP A 44 -3.83 3.37 -8.71
CA ASP A 44 -4.91 3.79 -7.81
C ASP A 44 -4.47 3.91 -6.35
N VAL A 45 -3.44 3.16 -5.96
CA VAL A 45 -2.74 3.29 -4.68
C VAL A 45 -1.27 3.57 -4.92
N THR A 46 -0.66 4.31 -4.01
CA THR A 46 0.78 4.47 -3.96
C THR A 46 1.33 3.84 -2.69
N GLU A 47 2.49 3.21 -2.81
CA GLU A 47 3.25 2.78 -1.65
C GLU A 47 3.74 4.03 -0.92
N VAL A 48 3.40 4.12 0.36
CA VAL A 48 3.99 5.11 1.26
C VAL A 48 5.12 4.41 1.98
N GLU A 49 6.34 4.85 1.69
CA GLU A 49 7.51 4.42 2.44
C GLU A 49 7.38 5.01 3.86
N VAL A 50 6.73 4.29 4.77
CA VAL A 50 7.25 4.33 6.14
C VAL A 50 8.64 3.75 5.97
N VAL A 51 9.66 4.57 6.17
CA VAL A 51 11.03 4.07 6.19
C VAL A 51 11.20 3.34 7.53
N PRO A 52 11.16 2.00 7.64
CA PRO A 52 12.13 1.40 8.54
C PRO A 52 13.46 1.65 7.82
N LEU A 53 14.24 2.61 8.34
CA LEU A 53 15.63 2.88 7.98
C LEU A 53 16.23 1.72 7.18
N LYS A 54 16.28 1.90 5.87
CA LYS A 54 16.86 0.96 4.92
C LYS A 54 18.30 0.75 5.35
N LYS A 55 18.63 -0.37 6.02
CA LYS A 55 20.01 -0.88 5.95
C LYS A 55 20.20 -1.43 4.55
N LYS A 56 20.55 -0.53 3.63
CA LYS A 56 21.17 -0.84 2.36
C LYS A 56 22.69 -0.87 2.61
N GLY A 57 23.29 -2.04 2.43
CA GLY A 57 24.73 -2.27 2.47
C GLY A 57 24.95 -3.79 2.49
N ALA A 58 25.19 -4.42 1.33
CA ALA A 58 26.53 -4.62 0.74
C ALA A 58 27.29 -5.68 1.55
N GLN A 59 27.94 -6.70 0.99
CA GLN A 59 28.18 -7.24 -0.34
C GLN A 59 28.73 -8.65 -0.08
#